data_AF-A0A6P0X7P1-F1
#
_entry.id   AF-A0A6P0X7P1-F1
#
_cell.length_a   1.000
_cell.length_b   1.000
_cell.length_c   1.000
_cell.angle_alpha   90.00
_cell.angle_beta   90.00
_cell.angle_gamma   90.00
#
_symmetry.space_group_name_H-M   'P 1'
#
loop_
_entity.id
_entity.type
_entity.pdbx_description
1 polymer ?
#
loop_
_entity_poly.entity_id
_entity_poly.type
_entity_poly.pdbx_seq_one_letter_code
_entity_poly.pdbx_strand_id
1 'polypeptide(L)'
;CSHFVEIDLLRGGEAMPVLGNSSTSDYRILVSRSESRPRASLYSFDLPDAIPTFPLPLRSPDSEPIIDLRALLSQVYERAGYGYVIDYAKDPVPSLSKQSRLWMDGILREKGCRI
;
A
#
# COMPACT_ATOMS: atom_id res chain seq x y z
N CYS A 1 -18.40 1.11 -20.20
CA CYS A 1 -18.22 1.27 -18.74
C CYS A 1 -16.75 1.05 -18.41
N SER A 2 -16.20 1.76 -17.43
CA SER A 2 -14.77 1.64 -17.06
C SER A 2 -14.61 1.04 -15.67
N HIS A 3 -13.61 0.17 -15.50
CA HIS A 3 -13.19 -0.32 -14.18
C HIS A 3 -12.48 0.79 -13.40
N PHE A 4 -12.45 0.67 -12.07
CA PHE A 4 -11.77 1.63 -11.20
C PHE A 4 -10.87 0.87 -10.22
N VAL A 5 -9.62 1.32 -10.10
CA VAL A 5 -8.67 0.83 -9.11
C VAL A 5 -8.09 2.03 -8.36
N GLU A 6 -8.24 2.04 -7.05
CA GLU A 6 -7.61 3.00 -6.15
C GLU A 6 -6.50 2.31 -5.38
N ILE A 7 -5.31 2.91 -5.38
CA ILE A 7 -4.19 2.48 -4.56
C ILE A 7 -3.95 3.61 -3.57
N ASP A 8 -4.35 3.38 -2.33
CA ASP A 8 -4.31 4.37 -1.28
C ASP A 8 -3.19 4.01 -0.29
N LEU A 9 -2.08 4.72 -0.42
CA LEU A 9 -0.90 4.61 0.44
C LEU A 9 -0.83 5.78 1.45
N LEU A 10 -1.96 6.41 1.73
CA LEU A 10 -2.04 7.59 2.58
C LEU A 10 -2.08 7.22 4.06
N ARG A 11 -1.07 7.65 4.83
CA ARG A 11 -1.12 7.66 6.31
C ARG A 11 -1.68 8.96 6.89
N GLY A 12 -2.05 9.90 6.01
CA GLY A 12 -2.57 11.21 6.40
C GLY A 12 -3.60 11.67 5.38
N GLY A 13 -4.65 12.32 5.85
CA GLY A 13 -5.86 12.57 5.07
C GLY A 13 -6.90 11.47 5.27
N GLU A 14 -8.09 11.70 4.71
CA GLU A 14 -9.22 10.78 4.85
C GLU A 14 -9.26 9.81 3.66
N ALA A 15 -9.26 8.53 3.98
CA ALA A 15 -9.48 7.47 3.04
C ALA A 15 -10.93 7.55 2.46
N MET A 16 -11.10 7.36 1.15
CA MET A 16 -12.42 7.17 0.51
C MET A 16 -13.33 6.23 1.32
N PRO A 17 -14.53 6.66 1.74
CA PRO A 17 -15.41 5.84 2.56
C PRO A 17 -15.92 4.62 1.80
N VAL A 18 -15.75 3.42 2.36
CA VAL A 18 -16.26 2.16 1.83
C VAL A 18 -17.34 1.62 2.77
N LEU A 19 -18.59 1.58 2.29
CA LEU A 19 -19.72 1.07 3.06
C LEU A 19 -19.54 -0.42 3.39
N GLY A 20 -19.78 -0.77 4.66
CA GLY A 20 -19.70 -2.16 5.13
C GLY A 20 -18.29 -2.64 5.47
N ASN A 21 -17.26 -1.78 5.38
CA ASN A 21 -15.95 -2.07 5.93
C ASN A 21 -15.79 -1.39 7.30
N SER A 22 -15.55 -2.19 8.35
CA SER A 22 -15.22 -1.70 9.70
C SER A 22 -13.73 -1.81 10.02
N SER A 23 -12.93 -2.39 9.12
CA SER A 23 -11.49 -2.56 9.34
C SER A 23 -10.76 -1.25 9.12
N THR A 24 -10.04 -0.82 10.15
CA THR A 24 -9.09 0.29 10.09
C THR A 24 -7.74 -0.27 9.65
N SER A 25 -7.27 0.11 8.47
CA SER A 25 -5.91 -0.17 8.00
C SER A 25 -5.28 1.11 7.47
N ASP A 26 -3.97 1.25 7.63
CA ASP A 26 -3.21 2.42 7.16
C ASP A 26 -3.15 2.47 5.63
N TYR A 27 -3.20 1.31 4.97
CA TYR A 27 -3.11 1.22 3.51
C TYR A 27 -4.16 0.29 2.92
N ARG A 28 -4.51 0.54 1.65
CA ARG A 28 -5.54 -0.23 0.96
C ARG A 28 -5.48 -0.12 -0.54
N ILE A 29 -5.98 -1.17 -1.19
CA ILE A 29 -6.22 -1.21 -2.63
C ILE A 29 -7.70 -1.56 -2.85
N LEU A 30 -8.42 -0.70 -3.57
CA LEU A 30 -9.82 -0.91 -3.89
C LEU A 30 -9.96 -1.23 -5.38
N VAL A 31 -10.57 -2.37 -5.71
CA VAL A 31 -10.84 -2.79 -7.08
C VAL A 31 -12.35 -2.83 -7.30
N SER A 32 -12.87 -1.86 -8.05
CA SER A 32 -14.28 -1.76 -8.45
C SER A 32 -14.44 -2.10 -9.93
N ARG A 33 -14.89 -3.33 -10.18
CA ARG A 33 -15.24 -3.78 -11.53
C ARG A 33 -16.55 -3.15 -11.97
N SER A 34 -16.64 -2.75 -13.24
CA SER A 34 -17.80 -2.02 -13.75
C SER A 34 -19.11 -2.81 -13.62
N GLU A 35 -19.01 -4.11 -13.78
CA GLU A 35 -20.06 -5.12 -13.78
C GLU A 35 -20.49 -5.57 -12.38
N SER A 36 -19.67 -5.35 -11.36
CA SER A 36 -19.96 -5.74 -9.98
C SER A 36 -20.51 -4.60 -9.12
N ARG A 37 -20.59 -3.38 -9.67
CA ARG A 37 -21.00 -2.20 -8.90
C ARG A 37 -22.42 -2.36 -8.34
N PRO A 38 -22.67 -1.89 -7.10
CA PRO A 38 -21.79 -1.05 -6.27
C PRO A 38 -20.74 -1.80 -5.45
N ARG A 39 -20.57 -3.11 -5.63
CA ARG A 39 -19.58 -3.91 -4.89
C ARG A 39 -18.16 -3.74 -5.45
N ALA A 40 -17.19 -3.81 -4.56
CA ALA A 40 -15.75 -3.74 -4.86
C ALA A 40 -14.99 -4.73 -3.98
N SER A 41 -13.80 -5.13 -4.43
CA SER A 41 -12.84 -5.89 -3.63
C SER A 41 -11.91 -4.92 -2.92
N LEU A 42 -11.78 -5.06 -1.60
CA LEU A 42 -10.89 -4.24 -0.78
C LEU A 42 -9.75 -5.11 -0.25
N TYR A 43 -8.52 -4.70 -0.51
CA TYR A 43 -7.31 -5.33 0.00
C TYR A 43 -6.66 -4.38 1.00
N SER A 44 -6.85 -4.64 2.29
CA SER A 44 -6.31 -3.83 3.39
C SER A 44 -5.03 -4.44 3.94
N PHE A 45 -4.06 -3.59 4.31
CA PHE A 45 -2.79 -4.01 4.90
C PHE A 45 -2.15 -2.85 5.69
N ASP A 46 -1.30 -3.18 6.66
CA ASP A 46 -0.55 -2.20 7.44
C ASP A 46 0.95 -2.25 7.10
N LEU A 47 1.72 -1.31 7.66
CA LEU A 47 3.16 -1.18 7.37
C LEU A 47 3.97 -2.48 7.58
N PRO A 48 3.73 -3.27 8.65
CA PRO A 48 4.48 -4.51 8.86
C PRO A 48 4.15 -5.62 7.86
N ASP A 49 3.03 -5.51 7.15
CA ASP A 49 2.50 -6.59 6.32
C ASP A 49 3.13 -6.63 4.92
N ALA A 50 3.02 -7.79 4.28
CA ALA A 50 3.24 -7.89 2.85
C ALA A 50 2.17 -7.08 2.10
N ILE A 51 2.57 -6.24 1.13
CA ILE A 51 1.59 -5.61 0.23
C ILE A 51 0.90 -6.72 -0.55
N PRO A 52 -0.43 -6.83 -0.51
CA PRO A 52 -1.16 -7.88 -1.19
C PRO A 52 -1.06 -7.71 -2.70
N THR A 53 -1.00 -8.84 -3.41
CA THR A 53 -1.20 -8.85 -4.86
C THR A 53 -2.69 -8.77 -5.19
N PHE A 54 -3.03 -8.20 -6.34
CA PHE A 54 -4.42 -8.07 -6.75
C PHE A 54 -4.57 -8.20 -8.27
N PRO A 55 -5.70 -8.74 -8.76
CA PRO A 55 -5.98 -8.77 -10.19
C PRO A 55 -6.36 -7.37 -10.70
N LEU A 56 -5.71 -6.93 -11.78
CA LEU A 56 -6.07 -5.69 -12.47
C LEU A 56 -7.19 -5.97 -13.47
N PRO A 57 -8.40 -5.41 -13.28
CA PRO A 57 -9.50 -5.67 -14.18
C PRO A 57 -9.25 -5.03 -15.55
N LEU A 58 -9.31 -5.87 -16.58
CA LEU A 58 -9.23 -5.48 -17.98
C LEU A 58 -10.59 -5.70 -18.66
N ARG A 59 -10.71 -5.17 -19.88
CA ARG A 59 -11.90 -5.39 -20.69
C ARG A 59 -11.94 -6.85 -21.16
N SER A 60 -13.10 -7.51 -21.07
CA SER A 60 -13.27 -8.85 -21.66
C SER A 60 -13.00 -8.83 -23.17
N PRO A 61 -12.33 -9.86 -23.73
CA PRO A 61 -11.96 -11.15 -23.11
C PRO A 61 -10.55 -11.19 -22.49
N ASP A 62 -9.89 -10.04 -22.30
CA ASP A 62 -8.50 -10.02 -21.85
C ASP A 62 -8.35 -10.64 -20.45
N SER A 63 -7.29 -11.43 -20.26
CA SER A 63 -6.97 -12.02 -18.95
C SER A 63 -6.49 -10.95 -17.99
N GLU A 64 -7.09 -10.89 -16.79
CA GLU A 64 -6.65 -9.99 -15.73
C GLU A 64 -5.23 -10.38 -15.26
N PRO A 65 -4.22 -9.51 -15.38
CA PRO A 65 -2.91 -9.79 -14.81
C PRO A 65 -2.95 -9.60 -13.29
N ILE A 66 -2.15 -10.39 -12.57
CA ILE A 66 -1.92 -10.19 -11.14
C ILE A 66 -0.82 -9.13 -10.97
N ILE A 67 -1.14 -8.06 -10.26
CA ILE A 67 -0.22 -6.96 -9.95
C ILE A 67 0.49 -7.25 -8.63
N ASP A 68 1.82 -7.24 -8.68
CA ASP A 68 2.70 -7.19 -7.51
C ASP A 68 3.22 -5.77 -7.32
N LEU A 69 2.50 -5.00 -6.52
CA LEU A 69 2.88 -3.61 -6.22
C LEU A 69 4.17 -3.53 -5.39
N ARG A 70 4.46 -4.53 -4.55
CA ARG A 70 5.70 -4.58 -3.77
C ARG A 70 6.91 -4.65 -4.69
N ALA A 71 6.89 -5.54 -5.68
CA ALA A 71 7.98 -5.66 -6.65
C ALA A 71 8.19 -4.36 -7.45
N LEU A 72 7.11 -3.69 -7.84
CA LEU A 72 7.18 -2.41 -8.57
C LEU A 72 7.79 -1.30 -7.69
N LEU A 73 7.35 -1.18 -6.45
CA LEU A 73 7.87 -0.18 -5.51
C LEU A 73 9.35 -0.41 -5.21
N SER A 74 9.78 -1.65 -4.98
CA SER A 74 11.19 -1.99 -4.75
C SER A 74 12.07 -1.57 -5.94
N GLN A 75 11.63 -1.88 -7.17
CA GLN A 75 12.37 -1.50 -8.38
C GLN A 75 12.52 0.02 -8.54
N VAL A 76 11.43 0.76 -8.29
CA VAL A 76 11.47 2.23 -8.32
C VAL A 76 12.40 2.76 -7.22
N TYR A 77 12.33 2.19 -6.03
CA TYR A 77 13.14 2.59 -4.89
C TYR A 77 14.65 2.41 -5.15
N GLU A 78 15.03 1.24 -5.67
CA GLU A 78 16.40 0.92 -6.02
C GLU A 78 16.90 1.80 -7.16
N ARG A 79 16.13 1.92 -8.25
CA ARG A 79 16.52 2.68 -9.44
C ARG A 79 16.65 4.18 -9.15
N ALA A 80 15.79 4.73 -8.31
CA ALA A 80 15.87 6.13 -7.90
C ALA A 80 16.94 6.38 -6.83
N GLY A 81 17.50 5.33 -6.24
CA GLY A 81 18.51 5.45 -5.19
C GLY A 81 17.98 6.11 -3.92
N TYR A 82 16.70 5.88 -3.57
CA TYR A 82 16.08 6.56 -2.42
C TYR A 82 16.78 6.28 -1.10
N GLY A 83 17.51 5.17 -0.99
CA GLY A 83 18.35 4.88 0.18
C GLY A 83 19.42 5.93 0.48
N TYR A 84 19.84 6.72 -0.51
CA TYR A 84 20.80 7.82 -0.34
C TYR A 84 20.13 9.17 -0.05
N VAL A 85 18.84 9.29 -0.35
CA VAL A 85 18.08 10.54 -0.25
C VAL A 85 17.28 10.60 1.05
N ILE A 86 16.77 9.46 1.50
CA ILE A 86 15.94 9.36 2.70
C ILE A 86 16.84 9.25 3.93
N ASP A 87 16.67 10.20 4.84
CA ASP A 87 17.33 10.20 6.15
C ASP A 87 16.56 9.31 7.14
N TYR A 88 16.96 8.04 7.21
CA TYR A 88 16.36 7.03 8.09
C TYR A 88 16.62 7.24 9.59
N ALA A 89 17.44 8.22 9.97
CA ALA A 89 17.58 8.59 11.37
C ALA A 89 16.37 9.39 11.87
N LYS A 90 15.65 10.07 10.96
CA LYS A 90 14.47 10.87 11.29
C LYS A 90 13.21 10.03 11.35
N ASP A 91 12.29 10.45 12.21
CA ASP A 91 10.97 9.84 12.26
C ASP A 91 10.17 10.16 10.98
N PRO A 92 9.38 9.19 10.47
CA PRO A 92 8.54 9.42 9.32
C PRO A 92 7.45 10.44 9.64
N VAL A 93 7.09 11.21 8.61
CA VAL A 93 5.93 12.10 8.62
C VAL A 93 4.97 11.61 7.52
N PRO A 94 3.68 11.38 7.80
CA PRO A 94 3.01 11.44 9.11
C PRO A 94 3.55 10.42 10.12
N SER A 95 3.34 10.69 11.41
CA SER A 95 3.82 9.84 12.50
C SER A 95 3.17 8.47 12.49
N LEU A 96 3.95 7.43 12.78
CA LEU A 96 3.46 6.06 12.92
C LEU A 96 2.73 5.80 14.24
N SER A 97 1.84 4.81 14.21
CA SER A 97 1.33 4.16 15.41
C SER A 97 2.48 3.62 16.27
N LYS A 98 2.23 3.43 17.58
CA LYS A 98 3.26 2.93 18.51
C LYS A 98 3.81 1.56 18.06
N GLN A 99 2.94 0.66 17.61
CA GLN A 99 3.32 -0.69 17.18
C GLN A 99 4.16 -0.64 15.90
N SER A 100 3.72 0.11 14.88
CA SER A 100 4.45 0.24 13.63
C SER A 100 5.81 0.93 13.81
N ARG A 101 5.90 1.91 14.73
CA ARG A 101 7.18 2.55 15.08
C ARG A 101 8.15 1.55 15.71
N LEU A 102 7.71 0.74 16.68
CA LEU A 102 8.56 -0.26 17.32
C LEU A 102 9.08 -1.31 16.33
N TRP A 103 8.20 -1.77 15.43
CA TRP A 103 8.59 -2.68 14.35
C TRP A 103 9.63 -2.04 13.41
N MET A 104 9.37 -0.81 12.95
CA MET A 104 10.28 -0.08 12.06
C MET A 104 11.64 0.15 12.72
N ASP A 105 11.66 0.55 13.99
CA ASP A 105 12.91 0.79 14.74
C ASP A 105 13.76 -0.48 14.86
N GLY A 106 13.13 -1.64 15.07
CA GLY A 106 13.83 -2.92 15.08
C GLY A 106 14.56 -3.18 13.76
N ILE A 107 13.87 -2.97 12.64
CA ILE A 107 14.44 -3.15 11.29
C ILE A 107 15.55 -2.14 11.01
N LEU A 108 15.33 -0.86 11.32
CA LEU A 108 16.33 0.19 11.05
C LEU A 108 17.61 -0.01 11.87
N ARG A 109 17.49 -0.49 13.12
CA ARG A 109 18.65 -0.86 13.96
C ARG A 109 19.39 -2.05 13.38
N GLU A 110 18.69 -3.09 12.96
CA GLU A 110 19.30 -4.27 12.32
C GLU A 110 20.09 -3.87 11.05
N LYS A 111 19.58 -2.90 10.29
CA LYS A 111 20.22 -2.37 9.08
C LYS A 111 21.31 -1.33 9.35
N GLY A 112 21.54 -0.94 10.61
CA GLY A 112 22.52 0.10 10.98
C GLY A 112 22.11 1.52 10.60
N CYS A 113 20.84 1.74 10.24
CA CYS A 113 20.30 3.05 9.85
C CYS A 113 19.88 3.93 11.04
N ARG A 114 19.76 3.33 12.24
CA ARG A 114 19.35 4.02 13.48
C ARG A 114 20.16 3.45 14.65
N ILE A 115 20.69 4.34 15.49
CA ILE A 115 21.56 4.03 16.65
C ILE A 115 20.70 3.77 17.91
#